data_AF-X1BPM7-F1
#
_entry.id   AF-X1BPM7-F1
#
_cell.length_a   1.000
_cell.length_b   1.000
_cell.length_c   1.000
_cell.angle_alpha   90.00
_cell.angle_beta   90.00
_cell.angle_gamma   90.00
#
_symmetry.space_group_name_H-M   'P 1'
#
loop_
_entity.id
_entity.type
_entity.pdbx_description
1 polymer ?
#
loop_
_entity_poly.entity_id
_entity_poly.type
_entity_poly.pdbx_seq_one_letter_code
_entity_poly.pdbx_strand_id
1 'polypeptide(L)'
;MTKGFLIVYTYQGIMRKNDLFFSLILVPLDSIMISGAFLLAYLVRFQFEATALPSVKDLGASEFTAEFIYLIPIWIIIFAFLGLYKINIVGKRISTEAIKVFMAVSTSVLITVIVLFGIRSTEFSRLLLIYMWFFAITLVFLERVIMIMLQRALYKKGVGLKKVILLKNGGKLEQRLENDMSRPNTMGYKLINVYSALEITPQKLAKVIAKEKPDLILQTNTKQSEEKSIAIMRVCLDRGVEFTFVPNLLNIIQTKTELADFFSTPLFIVRGSPLEGWGRMVKRTMDIIGSLIAIILASPFFIIVALAV
;
A
#
# COMPACT_ATOMS: atom_id res chain seq x y z
N MET A 1 24.73 10.15 35.93
CA MET A 1 23.27 10.21 35.63
C MET A 1 23.09 10.17 34.12
N THR A 2 22.93 8.97 33.59
CA THR A 2 22.79 8.67 32.16
C THR A 2 21.37 9.00 31.71
N LYS A 3 21.20 10.05 30.92
CA LYS A 3 19.91 10.44 30.34
C LYS A 3 19.50 9.40 29.29
N GLY A 4 18.45 8.63 29.59
CA GLY A 4 17.90 7.61 28.70
C GLY A 4 17.19 8.22 27.49
N PHE A 5 17.53 7.75 26.30
CA PHE A 5 16.89 8.13 25.05
C PHE A 5 15.60 7.32 24.89
N LEU A 6 14.45 8.00 24.88
CA LEU A 6 13.16 7.34 24.64
C LEU A 6 12.94 7.22 23.13
N ILE A 7 13.37 6.09 22.56
CA ILE A 7 13.30 5.87 21.12
C ILE A 7 11.99 5.15 20.78
N VAL A 8 11.04 5.90 20.20
CA VAL A 8 9.82 5.33 19.62
C VAL A 8 10.16 4.78 18.23
N TYR A 9 10.53 3.50 18.18
CA TYR A 9 10.73 2.81 16.91
C TYR A 9 9.41 2.22 16.40
N THR A 10 8.80 2.90 15.44
CA THR A 10 7.87 2.26 14.50
C THR A 10 8.70 1.83 13.30
N TYR A 11 9.26 0.61 13.31
CA TYR A 11 9.84 0.07 12.09
C TYR A 11 8.69 -0.20 11.12
N GLN A 12 8.66 0.52 9.99
CA GLN A 12 7.71 0.22 8.92
C GLN A 12 7.99 -1.20 8.45
N GLY A 13 6.99 -2.07 8.64
CA GLY A 13 7.12 -3.46 8.33
C GLY A 13 7.57 -3.73 6.93
N ILE A 14 8.54 -4.63 6.80
CA ILE A 14 8.82 -5.34 5.56
C ILE A 14 7.47 -5.76 4.98
N MET A 15 7.13 -5.19 3.83
CA MET A 15 5.87 -5.49 3.16
C MET A 15 5.83 -6.98 2.87
N ARG A 16 4.68 -7.62 3.11
CA ARG A 16 4.53 -9.04 2.79
C ARG A 16 4.73 -9.19 1.29
N LYS A 17 5.45 -10.22 0.86
CA LYS A 17 5.58 -10.54 -0.56
C LYS A 17 4.21 -10.61 -1.26
N ASN A 18 3.21 -11.16 -0.57
CA ASN A 18 1.85 -11.26 -1.07
C ASN A 18 1.14 -9.89 -1.12
N ASP A 19 1.38 -9.02 -0.14
CA ASP A 19 0.80 -7.68 -0.11
C ASP A 19 1.32 -6.84 -1.27
N LEU A 20 2.63 -6.94 -1.55
CA LEU A 20 3.25 -6.30 -2.70
C LEU A 20 2.69 -6.84 -4.02
N PHE A 21 2.47 -8.15 -4.13
CA PHE A 21 1.81 -8.76 -5.28
C PHE A 21 0.39 -8.21 -5.48
N PHE A 22 -0.40 -8.10 -4.41
CA PHE A 22 -1.74 -7.53 -4.47
C PHE A 22 -1.75 -6.05 -4.83
N SER A 23 -0.75 -5.27 -4.43
CA SER A 23 -0.64 -3.87 -4.89
C SER A 23 -0.23 -3.77 -6.35
N LEU A 24 0.64 -4.67 -6.80
CA LEU A 24 1.12 -4.69 -8.18
C LEU A 24 0.02 -5.11 -9.16
N ILE A 25 -0.84 -6.07 -8.81
CA ILE A 25 -1.95 -6.50 -9.66
C ILE A 25 -3.07 -5.44 -9.76
N LEU A 26 -3.19 -4.54 -8.78
CA LEU A 26 -4.16 -3.43 -8.84
C LEU A 26 -3.86 -2.45 -9.97
N VAL A 27 -2.59 -2.24 -10.34
CA VAL A 27 -2.22 -1.29 -11.40
C VAL A 27 -2.78 -1.70 -12.78
N PRO A 28 -2.55 -2.93 -13.29
CA PRO A 28 -3.15 -3.35 -14.55
C PRO A 28 -4.67 -3.51 -14.43
N LEU A 29 -5.21 -3.94 -13.28
CA LEU A 29 -6.66 -4.03 -13.09
C LEU A 29 -7.33 -2.66 -13.18
N ASP A 30 -6.78 -1.64 -12.52
CA ASP A 30 -7.26 -0.26 -12.63
C ASP A 30 -7.20 0.25 -14.07
N SER A 31 -6.12 -0.07 -14.78
CA SER A 31 -5.98 0.32 -16.19
C SER A 31 -7.10 -0.27 -17.05
N ILE A 32 -7.48 -1.53 -16.80
CA ILE A 32 -8.61 -2.20 -17.45
C ILE A 32 -9.94 -1.56 -17.03
N MET A 33 -10.14 -1.27 -15.74
CA MET A 33 -11.37 -0.66 -15.23
C MET A 33 -11.59 0.76 -15.78
N ILE A 34 -10.52 1.56 -15.86
CA ILE A 34 -10.55 2.91 -16.45
C ILE A 34 -10.85 2.82 -17.94
N SER A 35 -10.18 1.92 -18.67
CA SER A 35 -10.45 1.70 -20.11
C SER A 35 -11.90 1.27 -20.34
N GLY A 36 -12.41 0.35 -19.51
CA GLY A 36 -13.80 -0.08 -19.53
C GLY A 36 -14.77 1.05 -19.22
N ALA A 37 -14.44 1.93 -18.27
CA ALA A 37 -15.25 3.10 -17.96
C ALA A 37 -15.32 4.09 -19.12
N PHE A 38 -14.21 4.33 -19.80
CA PHE A 38 -14.14 5.19 -20.98
C PHE A 38 -14.96 4.62 -22.13
N LEU A 39 -14.82 3.31 -22.39
CA LEU A 39 -15.62 2.61 -23.38
C LEU A 39 -17.12 2.68 -23.07
N LEU A 40 -17.54 2.39 -21.83
CA LEU A 40 -18.95 2.47 -21.44
C LEU A 40 -19.49 3.90 -21.56
N ALA A 41 -18.71 4.90 -21.17
CA ALA A 41 -19.07 6.30 -21.33
C ALA A 41 -19.26 6.69 -22.80
N TYR A 42 -18.37 6.23 -23.68
CA TYR A 42 -18.48 6.41 -25.12
C TYR A 42 -19.75 5.75 -25.68
N LEU A 43 -19.99 4.47 -25.36
CA LEU A 43 -21.16 3.73 -25.84
C LEU A 43 -22.46 4.41 -25.41
N VAL A 44 -22.59 4.77 -24.14
CA VAL A 44 -23.78 5.49 -23.63
C VAL A 44 -23.96 6.81 -24.35
N ARG A 45 -22.91 7.61 -24.48
CA ARG A 45 -23.02 8.96 -25.01
C ARG A 45 -23.29 9.01 -26.52
N PHE A 46 -22.60 8.17 -27.29
CA PHE A 46 -22.55 8.27 -28.75
C PHE A 46 -23.36 7.19 -29.47
N GLN A 47 -23.69 6.07 -28.82
CA GLN A 47 -24.54 5.04 -29.44
C GLN A 47 -25.96 5.06 -28.88
N PHE A 48 -26.12 5.15 -27.56
CA PHE A 48 -27.44 5.12 -26.92
C PHE A 48 -28.13 6.49 -26.88
N GLU A 49 -27.40 7.59 -26.66
CA GLU A 49 -28.00 8.92 -26.55
C GLU A 49 -27.94 9.75 -27.83
N ALA A 50 -26.98 9.51 -28.72
CA ALA A 50 -26.91 10.22 -30.00
C ALA A 50 -28.15 9.94 -30.88
N THR A 51 -28.79 8.79 -30.69
CA THR A 51 -30.08 8.46 -31.31
C THR A 51 -31.25 9.27 -30.76
N ALA A 52 -31.15 9.83 -29.55
CA ALA A 52 -32.19 10.64 -28.90
C ALA A 52 -31.95 12.16 -28.98
N LEU A 53 -30.68 12.60 -29.08
CA LEU A 53 -30.28 14.02 -29.10
C LEU A 53 -29.24 14.26 -30.22
N PRO A 54 -29.65 14.65 -31.45
CA PRO A 54 -28.81 14.64 -32.66
C PRO A 54 -27.72 15.72 -32.74
N SER A 55 -27.47 16.50 -31.69
CA SER A 55 -26.61 17.69 -31.73
C SER A 55 -25.12 17.41 -31.43
N VAL A 56 -24.66 16.17 -31.64
CA VAL A 56 -23.31 15.74 -31.27
C VAL A 56 -22.54 15.36 -32.52
N LYS A 57 -21.36 15.96 -32.70
CA LYS A 57 -20.39 15.49 -33.69
C LYS A 57 -20.05 14.04 -33.38
N ASP A 58 -20.28 13.15 -34.34
CA ASP A 58 -20.02 11.73 -34.17
C ASP A 58 -18.50 11.52 -34.09
N LEU A 59 -18.00 11.26 -32.89
CA LEU A 59 -16.58 10.98 -32.67
C LEU A 59 -16.36 9.50 -32.97
N GLY A 60 -15.51 9.20 -33.95
CA GLY A 60 -15.20 7.81 -34.28
C GLY A 60 -14.56 7.09 -33.09
N ALA A 61 -14.84 5.80 -32.91
CA ALA A 61 -14.28 5.02 -31.81
C ALA A 61 -12.74 5.02 -31.80
N SER A 62 -12.11 5.08 -32.98
CA SER A 62 -10.66 5.20 -33.15
C SER A 62 -10.12 6.54 -32.68
N GLU A 63 -10.78 7.65 -33.03
CA GLU A 63 -10.43 9.01 -32.60
C GLU A 63 -10.57 9.13 -31.09
N PHE A 64 -11.69 8.66 -30.53
CA PHE A 64 -11.90 8.58 -29.09
C PHE A 64 -10.78 7.80 -28.39
N THR A 65 -10.45 6.61 -28.90
CA THR A 65 -9.41 5.78 -28.26
C THR A 65 -8.05 6.49 -28.29
N ALA A 66 -7.66 7.09 -29.42
CA ALA A 66 -6.41 7.84 -29.53
C ALA A 66 -6.36 9.05 -28.59
N GLU A 67 -7.49 9.72 -28.38
CA GLU A 67 -7.60 10.89 -27.52
C GLU A 67 -7.66 10.58 -26.02
N PHE A 68 -8.04 9.37 -25.62
CA PHE A 68 -8.21 9.03 -24.20
C PHE A 68 -7.20 8.01 -23.68
N ILE A 69 -6.49 7.28 -24.55
CA ILE A 69 -5.52 6.26 -24.14
C ILE A 69 -4.35 6.83 -23.31
N TYR A 70 -3.90 8.06 -23.62
CA TYR A 70 -2.82 8.72 -22.89
C TYR A 70 -3.25 9.23 -21.50
N LEU A 71 -4.56 9.32 -21.22
CA LEU A 71 -5.06 9.70 -19.90
C LEU A 71 -4.96 8.56 -18.89
N ILE A 72 -5.01 7.31 -19.34
CA ILE A 72 -4.89 6.13 -18.46
C ILE A 72 -3.61 6.18 -17.60
N PRO A 73 -2.39 6.34 -18.15
CA PRO A 73 -1.19 6.42 -17.32
C PRO A 73 -1.21 7.63 -16.37
N ILE A 74 -1.81 8.76 -16.76
CA ILE A 74 -1.98 9.93 -15.89
C ILE A 74 -2.86 9.58 -14.69
N TRP A 75 -3.99 8.90 -14.91
CA TRP A 75 -4.88 8.45 -13.84
C TRP A 75 -4.19 7.47 -12.88
N ILE A 76 -3.42 6.51 -13.42
CA ILE A 76 -2.64 5.56 -12.60
C ILE A 76 -1.62 6.30 -11.72
N ILE A 77 -0.94 7.32 -12.25
CA ILE A 77 -0.01 8.14 -11.47
C ILE A 77 -0.76 8.87 -10.34
N ILE A 78 -1.92 9.47 -10.63
CA ILE A 78 -2.76 10.14 -9.63
C ILE A 78 -3.20 9.15 -8.53
N PHE A 79 -3.65 7.95 -8.92
CA PHE A 79 -4.05 6.91 -7.98
C PHE A 79 -2.88 6.49 -7.07
N ALA A 80 -1.67 6.42 -7.61
CA ALA A 80 -0.46 6.14 -6.85
C ALA A 80 -0.15 7.26 -5.83
N PHE A 81 -0.19 8.52 -6.24
CA PHE A 81 0.03 9.67 -5.35
C PHE A 81 -1.02 9.75 -4.24
N LEU A 82 -2.28 9.50 -4.55
CA LEU A 82 -3.38 9.46 -3.58
C LEU A 82 -3.39 8.19 -2.72
N GLY A 83 -2.43 7.28 -2.95
CA GLY A 83 -2.19 6.13 -2.09
C GLY A 83 -3.22 5.02 -2.23
N LEU A 84 -3.90 4.91 -3.38
CA LEU A 84 -4.78 3.78 -3.68
C LEU A 84 -4.01 2.45 -3.70
N TYR A 85 -2.70 2.52 -3.96
CA TYR A 85 -1.80 1.36 -3.93
C TYR A 85 -1.01 1.20 -2.63
N LYS A 86 -1.25 2.05 -1.61
CA LYS A 86 -0.62 1.87 -0.29
C LYS A 86 -1.31 0.72 0.44
N ILE A 87 -0.53 -0.28 0.82
CA ILE A 87 -1.05 -1.48 1.46
C ILE A 87 -1.00 -1.33 2.98
N ASN A 88 -2.14 -1.05 3.59
CA ASN A 88 -2.39 -1.27 5.01
C ASN A 88 -3.63 -2.14 5.13
N ILE A 89 -3.46 -3.46 5.17
CA ILE A 89 -4.58 -4.43 5.16
C ILE A 89 -5.31 -4.50 6.50
N VAL A 90 -4.58 -4.25 7.59
CA VAL A 90 -5.12 -4.30 8.94
C VAL A 90 -6.20 -3.23 9.08
N GLY A 91 -7.45 -3.67 9.12
CA GLY A 91 -8.59 -2.78 9.29
C GLY A 91 -9.07 -2.06 8.02
N LYS A 92 -8.72 -2.49 6.79
CA LYS A 92 -9.36 -1.93 5.58
C LYS A 92 -10.87 -2.09 5.67
N ARG A 93 -11.57 -0.95 5.81
CA ARG A 93 -13.02 -0.86 5.72
C ARG A 93 -13.38 -0.54 4.28
N ILE A 94 -14.44 -1.18 3.78
CA ILE A 94 -14.95 -0.91 2.43
C ILE A 94 -15.28 0.59 2.29
N SER A 95 -15.83 1.20 3.34
CA SER A 95 -16.13 2.65 3.38
C SER A 95 -14.88 3.53 3.21
N THR A 96 -13.77 3.18 3.87
CA THR A 96 -12.53 3.97 3.73
C THR A 96 -11.94 3.89 2.32
N GLU A 97 -12.11 2.75 1.66
CA GLU A 97 -11.63 2.58 0.28
C GLU A 97 -12.58 3.27 -0.72
N ALA A 98 -13.90 3.26 -0.47
CA ALA A 98 -14.88 4.01 -1.27
C ALA A 98 -14.54 5.51 -1.34
N ILE A 99 -14.22 6.12 -0.19
CA ILE A 99 -13.84 7.54 -0.12
C ILE A 99 -12.57 7.80 -0.93
N LYS A 100 -11.55 6.93 -0.81
CA LYS A 100 -10.30 7.07 -1.58
C LYS A 100 -10.54 6.96 -3.08
N VAL A 101 -11.32 5.97 -3.51
CA VAL A 101 -11.68 5.79 -4.94
C VAL A 101 -12.42 7.01 -5.45
N PHE A 102 -13.41 7.49 -4.70
CA PHE A 102 -14.16 8.69 -5.05
C PHE A 102 -13.25 9.91 -5.21
N MET A 103 -12.36 10.18 -4.24
CA MET A 103 -11.40 11.30 -4.31
C MET A 103 -10.45 11.16 -5.51
N ALA A 104 -9.93 9.95 -5.75
CA ALA A 104 -8.96 9.71 -6.80
C ALA A 104 -9.56 9.80 -8.20
N VAL A 105 -10.72 9.20 -8.42
CA VAL A 105 -11.44 9.33 -9.69
C VAL A 105 -11.86 10.78 -9.92
N SER A 106 -12.39 11.46 -8.90
CA SER A 106 -12.79 12.87 -9.03
C SER A 106 -11.60 13.78 -9.36
N THR A 107 -10.46 13.57 -8.71
CA THR A 107 -9.22 14.30 -9.00
C THR A 107 -8.74 14.00 -10.42
N SER A 108 -8.81 12.74 -10.86
CA SER A 108 -8.37 12.34 -12.20
C SER A 108 -9.25 12.92 -13.30
N VAL A 109 -10.58 12.98 -13.09
CA VAL A 109 -11.50 13.65 -14.00
C VAL A 109 -11.26 15.16 -14.02
N LEU A 110 -11.00 15.79 -12.86
CA LEU A 110 -10.65 17.21 -12.81
C LEU A 110 -9.38 17.52 -13.61
N ILE A 111 -8.33 16.71 -13.45
CA ILE A 111 -7.10 16.84 -14.24
C ILE A 111 -7.37 16.59 -15.72
N THR A 112 -8.23 15.62 -16.06
CA THR A 112 -8.64 15.36 -17.44
C THR A 112 -9.32 16.58 -18.05
N VAL A 113 -10.24 17.23 -17.32
CA VAL A 113 -10.85 18.50 -17.74
C VAL A 113 -9.76 19.53 -18.03
N ILE A 114 -8.82 19.75 -17.10
CA ILE A 114 -7.75 20.75 -17.28
C ILE A 114 -6.92 20.46 -18.53
N VAL A 115 -6.55 19.21 -18.76
CA VAL A 115 -5.75 18.79 -19.93
C VAL A 115 -6.51 19.02 -21.23
N LEU A 116 -7.76 18.57 -21.32
CA LEU A 116 -8.59 18.72 -22.51
C LEU A 116 -8.81 20.21 -22.85
N PHE A 117 -9.15 21.04 -21.85
CA PHE A 117 -9.31 22.48 -22.05
C PHE A 117 -7.98 23.18 -22.42
N GLY A 118 -6.86 22.74 -21.83
CA GLY A 118 -5.53 23.29 -22.13
C GLY A 118 -5.09 23.03 -23.57
N ILE A 119 -5.43 21.87 -24.14
CA ILE A 119 -5.14 21.49 -25.53
C ILE A 119 -6.17 22.10 -26.51
N ARG A 120 -7.11 22.92 -26.02
CA ARG A 120 -8.20 23.54 -26.79
C ARG A 120 -9.07 22.54 -27.53
N SER A 121 -9.28 21.35 -26.97
CA SER A 121 -10.24 20.39 -27.50
C SER A 121 -11.66 20.79 -27.10
N THR A 122 -12.20 21.84 -27.74
CA THR A 122 -13.49 22.46 -27.38
C THR A 122 -14.72 21.66 -27.84
N GLU A 123 -14.51 20.60 -28.61
CA GLU A 123 -15.59 19.85 -29.27
C GLU A 123 -16.17 18.71 -28.42
N PHE A 124 -15.66 18.46 -27.20
CA PHE A 124 -16.15 17.34 -26.40
C PHE A 124 -17.42 17.65 -25.62
N SER A 125 -18.33 16.67 -25.62
CA SER A 125 -19.51 16.73 -24.78
C SER A 125 -19.13 16.62 -23.31
N ARG A 126 -19.47 17.64 -22.51
CA ARG A 126 -19.25 17.65 -21.05
C ARG A 126 -19.94 16.45 -20.35
N LEU A 127 -21.05 15.97 -20.90
CA LEU A 127 -21.75 14.77 -20.44
C LEU A 127 -20.88 13.51 -20.50
N LEU A 128 -19.99 13.40 -21.50
CA LEU A 128 -19.04 12.29 -21.61
C LEU A 128 -18.13 12.20 -20.37
N LEU A 129 -17.67 13.35 -19.87
CA LEU A 129 -16.84 13.41 -18.65
C LEU A 129 -17.61 12.94 -17.41
N ILE A 130 -18.91 13.26 -17.34
CA ILE A 130 -19.79 12.82 -16.25
C ILE A 130 -19.99 11.30 -16.32
N TYR A 131 -20.19 10.73 -17.51
CA TYR A 131 -20.29 9.29 -17.67
C TYR A 131 -18.99 8.58 -17.33
N MET A 132 -17.83 9.09 -17.79
CA MET A 132 -16.53 8.54 -17.41
C MET A 132 -16.33 8.57 -15.90
N TRP A 133 -16.69 9.66 -15.23
CA TRP A 133 -16.62 9.77 -13.78
C TRP A 133 -17.48 8.72 -13.07
N PHE A 134 -18.75 8.60 -13.48
CA PHE A 134 -19.70 7.65 -12.88
C PHE A 134 -19.26 6.18 -13.08
N PHE A 135 -18.93 5.80 -14.32
CA PHE A 135 -18.50 4.44 -14.63
C PHE A 135 -17.16 4.11 -13.99
N ALA A 136 -16.21 5.04 -13.96
CA ALA A 136 -14.92 4.81 -13.32
C ALA A 136 -15.04 4.62 -11.80
N ILE A 137 -15.87 5.42 -11.11
CA ILE A 137 -16.15 5.19 -9.69
C ILE A 137 -16.72 3.79 -9.49
N THR A 138 -17.72 3.41 -10.29
CA THR A 138 -18.42 2.14 -10.15
C THR A 138 -17.48 0.95 -10.38
N LEU A 139 -16.77 0.94 -11.50
CA LEU A 139 -15.91 -0.18 -11.89
C LEU A 139 -14.69 -0.31 -10.97
N VAL A 140 -13.97 0.79 -10.70
CA VAL A 140 -12.82 0.77 -9.79
C VAL A 140 -13.26 0.38 -8.38
N PHE A 141 -14.40 0.89 -7.90
CA PHE A 141 -14.91 0.50 -6.58
C PHE A 141 -15.27 -0.99 -6.52
N LEU A 142 -15.97 -1.50 -7.53
CA LEU A 142 -16.33 -2.93 -7.60
C LEU A 142 -15.07 -3.80 -7.60
N GLU A 143 -14.07 -3.43 -8.38
CA GLU A 143 -12.76 -4.08 -8.40
C GLU A 143 -12.12 -4.08 -7.00
N ARG A 144 -12.14 -2.95 -6.27
CA ARG A 144 -11.63 -2.90 -4.88
C ARG A 144 -12.37 -3.85 -3.95
N VAL A 145 -13.69 -3.93 -4.06
CA VAL A 145 -14.49 -4.86 -3.25
C VAL A 145 -14.09 -6.31 -3.55
N ILE A 146 -13.99 -6.68 -4.83
CA ILE A 146 -13.58 -8.02 -5.26
C ILE A 146 -12.18 -8.35 -4.71
N MET A 147 -11.22 -7.43 -4.83
CA MET A 147 -9.85 -7.64 -4.35
C MET A 147 -9.78 -7.82 -2.84
N ILE A 148 -10.54 -7.03 -2.07
CA ILE A 148 -10.65 -7.20 -0.61
C ILE A 148 -11.27 -8.56 -0.26
N MET A 149 -12.31 -8.98 -0.97
CA MET A 149 -12.97 -10.27 -0.74
C MET A 149 -12.03 -11.44 -1.05
N LEU A 150 -11.33 -11.40 -2.18
CA LEU A 150 -10.36 -12.41 -2.58
C LEU A 150 -9.23 -12.53 -1.55
N GLN A 151 -8.68 -11.40 -1.12
CA GLN A 151 -7.61 -11.36 -0.12
C GLN A 151 -8.06 -11.93 1.23
N ARG A 152 -9.27 -11.56 1.70
CA ARG A 152 -9.86 -12.12 2.92
C ARG A 152 -10.10 -13.63 2.81
N ALA A 153 -10.54 -14.11 1.64
CA ALA A 153 -10.73 -15.54 1.39
C ALA A 153 -9.39 -16.31 1.46
N LEU A 154 -8.31 -15.75 0.91
CA LEU A 154 -6.97 -16.34 1.00
C LEU A 154 -6.45 -16.38 2.44
N TYR A 155 -6.69 -15.33 3.23
CA TYR A 155 -6.32 -15.35 4.64
C TYR A 155 -7.09 -16.39 5.43
N LYS A 156 -8.40 -16.56 5.19
CA LYS A 156 -9.19 -17.64 5.80
C LYS A 156 -8.58 -19.02 5.49
N LYS A 157 -8.00 -19.20 4.30
CA LYS A 157 -7.29 -20.43 3.88
C LYS A 157 -5.85 -20.54 4.40
N GLY A 158 -5.35 -19.58 5.17
CA GLY A 158 -3.99 -19.64 5.72
C GLY A 158 -2.90 -19.02 4.83
N VAL A 159 -3.25 -18.48 3.66
CA VAL A 159 -2.28 -18.02 2.65
C VAL A 159 -1.94 -16.55 2.87
N GLY A 160 -0.64 -16.19 2.91
CA GLY A 160 -0.18 -14.80 3.03
C GLY A 160 -0.29 -14.20 4.43
N LEU A 161 -0.38 -15.04 5.47
CA LEU A 161 -0.42 -14.60 6.86
C LEU A 161 0.97 -14.21 7.36
N LYS A 162 1.08 -13.06 8.04
CA LYS A 162 2.28 -12.74 8.82
C LYS A 162 2.27 -13.58 10.08
N LYS A 163 3.35 -14.31 10.28
CA LYS A 163 3.66 -15.06 11.49
C LYS A 163 4.05 -14.10 12.60
N VAL A 164 3.27 -14.05 13.66
CA VAL A 164 3.45 -13.11 14.77
C VAL A 164 3.84 -13.86 16.04
N ILE A 165 4.83 -13.31 16.74
CA ILE A 165 5.12 -13.65 18.12
C ILE A 165 4.73 -12.46 18.99
N LEU A 166 3.96 -12.72 20.05
CA LEU A 166 3.57 -11.71 21.03
C LEU A 166 4.44 -11.85 22.28
N LEU A 167 5.10 -10.76 22.68
CA LEU A 167 5.80 -10.64 23.95
C LEU A 167 4.87 -9.98 24.97
N LYS A 168 4.37 -10.75 25.94
CA LYS A 168 3.36 -10.34 26.93
C LYS A 168 3.93 -10.13 28.32
N ASN A 169 3.29 -9.29 29.13
CA ASN A 169 3.61 -8.96 30.52
C ASN A 169 2.38 -9.02 31.47
N GLY A 170 1.26 -9.57 31.03
CA GLY A 170 0.04 -9.79 31.83
C GLY A 170 -1.01 -8.68 31.77
N GLY A 171 -0.98 -7.79 30.75
CA GLY A 171 -1.88 -6.65 30.64
C GLY A 171 -3.23 -6.93 29.94
N LYS A 172 -4.26 -6.13 30.22
CA LYS A 172 -5.58 -6.20 29.54
C LYS A 172 -5.48 -6.00 28.02
N LEU A 173 -4.53 -5.19 27.56
CA LEU A 173 -4.27 -4.95 26.14
C LEU A 173 -3.74 -6.21 25.44
N GLU A 174 -2.92 -7.00 26.13
CA GLU A 174 -2.34 -8.24 25.60
C GLU A 174 -3.41 -9.31 25.44
N GLN A 175 -4.32 -9.45 26.41
CA GLN A 175 -5.46 -10.37 26.28
C GLN A 175 -6.36 -10.00 25.10
N ARG A 176 -6.57 -8.69 24.84
CA ARG A 176 -7.30 -8.24 23.65
C ARG A 176 -6.55 -8.60 22.37
N LEU A 177 -5.25 -8.32 22.29
CA LEU A 177 -4.43 -8.66 21.12
C LEU A 177 -4.37 -10.18 20.89
N GLU A 178 -4.22 -10.97 21.95
CA GLU A 178 -4.23 -12.43 21.91
C GLU A 178 -5.58 -12.93 21.39
N ASN A 179 -6.70 -12.42 21.91
CA ASN A 179 -8.03 -12.78 21.41
C ASN A 179 -8.27 -12.33 19.96
N ASP A 180 -7.86 -11.13 19.59
CA ASP A 180 -8.05 -10.59 18.24
C ASP A 180 -7.20 -11.34 17.20
N MET A 181 -5.98 -11.75 17.58
CA MET A 181 -5.08 -12.53 16.72
C MET A 181 -5.38 -14.04 16.74
N SER A 182 -6.07 -14.53 17.75
CA SER A 182 -6.54 -15.93 17.84
C SER A 182 -7.83 -16.17 17.07
N ARG A 183 -8.59 -15.12 16.76
CA ARG A 183 -9.73 -15.20 15.84
C ARG A 183 -9.26 -15.62 14.44
N PRO A 184 -10.08 -16.36 13.66
CA PRO A 184 -9.67 -16.91 12.38
C PRO A 184 -9.25 -15.80 11.42
N ASN A 185 -7.94 -15.69 11.18
CA ASN A 185 -7.12 -15.08 10.11
C ASN A 185 -7.61 -13.82 9.37
N THR A 186 -8.69 -13.14 9.77
CA THR A 186 -9.30 -12.04 8.99
C THR A 186 -8.42 -10.80 8.90
N MET A 187 -7.49 -10.60 9.84
CA MET A 187 -6.55 -9.48 9.85
C MET A 187 -5.21 -9.82 9.15
N GLY A 188 -5.10 -11.04 8.59
CA GLY A 188 -3.88 -11.50 7.93
C GLY A 188 -2.75 -11.83 8.88
N TYR A 189 -2.97 -11.94 10.19
CA TYR A 189 -1.94 -12.36 11.15
C TYR A 189 -2.23 -13.77 11.64
N LYS A 190 -1.16 -14.52 11.91
CA LYS A 190 -1.21 -15.79 12.61
C LYS A 190 -0.32 -15.69 13.83
N LEU A 191 -0.93 -15.69 15.02
CA LEU A 191 -0.20 -15.80 16.26
C LEU A 191 0.41 -17.21 16.34
N ILE A 192 1.74 -17.32 16.29
CA ILE A 192 2.44 -18.60 16.42
C ILE A 192 2.63 -18.94 17.89
N ASN A 193 3.12 -17.97 18.66
CA ASN A 193 3.53 -18.20 20.02
C ASN A 193 3.47 -16.92 20.85
N VAL A 194 3.41 -17.11 22.17
CA VAL A 194 3.33 -16.03 23.14
C VAL A 194 4.40 -16.27 24.20
N TYR A 195 5.31 -15.32 24.35
CA TYR A 195 6.40 -15.39 25.32
C TYR A 195 6.25 -14.31 26.38
N SER A 196 6.70 -14.60 27.61
CA SER A 196 6.84 -13.58 28.64
C SER A 196 7.98 -12.63 28.28
N ALA A 197 7.70 -11.33 28.16
CA ALA A 197 8.73 -10.35 27.82
C ALA A 197 9.78 -10.25 28.95
N LEU A 198 9.38 -10.47 30.21
CA LEU A 198 10.30 -10.50 31.35
C LEU A 198 11.34 -11.63 31.23
N GLU A 199 10.94 -12.80 30.74
CA GLU A 199 11.82 -13.98 30.66
C GLU A 199 12.63 -14.06 29.36
N ILE A 200 12.24 -13.32 28.32
CA ILE A 200 12.92 -13.39 27.03
C ILE A 200 14.21 -12.55 27.07
N THR A 201 15.35 -13.22 26.93
CA THR A 201 16.66 -12.58 26.79
C THR A 201 17.01 -12.47 25.30
N PRO A 202 17.78 -11.47 24.84
CA PRO A 202 18.19 -11.34 23.44
C PRO A 202 18.75 -12.63 22.82
N GLN A 203 19.57 -13.42 23.56
CA GLN A 203 20.07 -14.70 23.04
C GLN A 203 18.99 -15.77 22.90
N LYS A 204 18.03 -15.82 23.84
CA LYS A 204 16.88 -16.73 23.78
C LYS A 204 15.98 -16.37 22.60
N LEU A 205 15.75 -15.07 22.39
CA LEU A 205 14.98 -14.56 21.26
C LEU A 205 15.62 -14.92 19.91
N ALA A 206 16.95 -14.80 19.79
CA ALA A 206 17.67 -15.22 18.59
C ALA A 206 17.41 -16.70 18.24
N LYS A 207 17.38 -17.59 19.24
CA LYS A 207 17.05 -19.01 19.06
C LYS A 207 15.60 -19.22 18.64
N VAL A 208 14.67 -18.48 19.24
CA VAL A 208 13.25 -18.51 18.88
C VAL A 208 13.04 -18.05 17.43
N ILE A 209 13.67 -16.95 17.02
CA ILE A 209 13.60 -16.45 15.64
C ILE A 209 14.12 -17.50 14.65
N ALA A 210 15.25 -18.14 14.96
CA ALA A 210 15.82 -19.18 14.10
C ALA A 210 14.90 -20.41 13.98
N LYS A 211 14.22 -20.81 15.05
CA LYS A 211 13.35 -21.98 15.09
C LYS A 211 11.98 -21.72 14.45
N GLU A 212 11.30 -20.66 14.87
CA GLU A 212 9.91 -20.39 14.49
C GLU A 212 9.77 -19.56 13.22
N LYS A 213 10.84 -18.85 12.82
CA LYS A 213 10.89 -17.94 11.66
C LYS A 213 9.67 -16.99 11.63
N PRO A 214 9.50 -16.15 12.67
CA PRO A 214 8.44 -15.16 12.71
C PRO A 214 8.69 -14.05 11.68
N ASP A 215 7.61 -13.48 11.15
CA ASP A 215 7.69 -12.29 10.29
C ASP A 215 7.65 -11.00 11.13
N LEU A 216 6.97 -11.05 12.28
CA LEU A 216 6.73 -9.91 13.17
C LEU A 216 6.81 -10.32 14.65
N ILE A 217 7.51 -9.52 15.45
CA ILE A 217 7.49 -9.59 16.90
C ILE A 217 6.76 -8.34 17.43
N LEU A 218 5.69 -8.57 18.17
CA LEU A 218 4.91 -7.53 18.85
C LEU A 218 5.27 -7.52 20.32
N GLN A 219 5.71 -6.36 20.82
CA GLN A 219 5.98 -6.15 22.23
C GLN A 219 5.06 -5.10 22.80
N THR A 220 4.40 -5.41 23.92
CA THR A 220 3.51 -4.49 24.65
C THR A 220 4.21 -3.93 25.87
N ASN A 221 3.97 -2.64 26.16
CA ASN A 221 4.50 -2.00 27.38
C ASN A 221 3.83 -2.62 28.61
N THR A 222 4.56 -2.95 29.69
CA THR A 222 4.40 -2.15 30.93
C THR A 222 5.49 -2.32 32.02
N LYS A 223 6.48 -3.22 31.89
CA LYS A 223 7.40 -3.54 33.01
C LYS A 223 8.87 -3.85 32.65
N GLN A 224 9.27 -3.66 31.39
CA GLN A 224 10.60 -4.04 30.92
C GLN A 224 11.52 -2.82 30.80
N SER A 225 12.80 -2.96 31.19
CA SER A 225 13.82 -1.91 30.97
C SER A 225 13.90 -1.54 29.48
N GLU A 226 13.98 -0.23 29.19
CA GLU A 226 14.14 0.30 27.83
C GLU A 226 15.36 -0.32 27.13
N GLU A 227 16.47 -0.49 27.84
CA GLU A 227 17.69 -1.11 27.33
C GLU A 227 17.44 -2.52 26.80
N LYS A 228 16.62 -3.30 27.52
CA LYS A 228 16.29 -4.68 27.13
C LYS A 228 15.40 -4.69 25.88
N SER A 229 14.47 -3.74 25.76
CA SER A 229 13.60 -3.60 24.59
C SER A 229 14.39 -3.17 23.34
N ILE A 230 15.38 -2.28 23.49
CA ILE A 230 16.30 -1.89 22.43
C ILE A 230 17.17 -3.08 22.00
N ALA A 231 17.68 -3.87 22.95
CA ALA A 231 18.47 -5.07 22.65
C ALA A 231 17.65 -6.13 21.89
N ILE A 232 16.39 -6.34 22.29
CA ILE A 232 15.43 -7.22 21.59
C ILE A 232 15.21 -6.74 20.15
N MET A 233 14.97 -5.45 19.97
CA MET A 233 14.75 -4.86 18.65
C MET A 233 15.96 -5.02 17.74
N ARG A 234 17.18 -4.78 18.23
CA ARG A 234 18.40 -5.01 17.44
C ARG A 234 18.50 -6.46 16.96
N VAL A 235 18.23 -7.42 17.84
CA VAL A 235 18.21 -8.85 17.50
C VAL A 235 17.21 -9.18 16.38
N CYS A 236 16.05 -8.52 16.37
CA CYS A 236 15.04 -8.65 15.31
C CYS A 236 15.53 -8.05 13.99
N LEU A 237 16.04 -6.81 14.04
CA LEU A 237 16.54 -6.07 12.87
C LEU A 237 17.69 -6.82 12.18
N ASP A 238 18.67 -7.30 12.96
CA ASP A 238 19.82 -8.07 12.45
C ASP A 238 19.41 -9.36 11.72
N ARG A 239 18.19 -9.86 12.01
CA ARG A 239 17.63 -11.09 11.43
C ARG A 239 16.54 -10.82 10.41
N GLY A 240 16.27 -9.56 10.07
CA GLY A 240 15.23 -9.17 9.12
C GLY A 240 13.80 -9.48 9.60
N VAL A 241 13.58 -9.53 10.92
CA VAL A 241 12.26 -9.69 11.53
C VAL A 241 11.71 -8.32 11.90
N GLU A 242 10.46 -8.05 11.53
CA GLU A 242 9.80 -6.80 11.90
C GLU A 242 9.59 -6.74 13.42
N PHE A 243 9.88 -5.60 14.03
CA PHE A 243 9.62 -5.34 15.44
C PHE A 243 8.65 -4.17 15.58
N THR A 244 7.56 -4.37 16.30
CA THR A 244 6.59 -3.32 16.59
C THR A 244 6.34 -3.24 18.09
N PHE A 245 6.53 -2.04 18.64
CA PHE A 245 6.22 -1.73 20.02
C PHE A 245 4.82 -1.13 20.13
N VAL A 246 3.95 -1.75 20.92
CA VAL A 246 2.58 -1.29 21.16
C VAL A 246 2.50 -0.66 22.56
N PRO A 247 2.49 0.68 22.67
CA PRO A 247 2.38 1.35 23.95
C PRO A 247 0.96 1.17 24.54
N ASN A 248 0.86 0.94 25.83
CA ASN A 248 -0.43 0.99 26.54
C ASN A 248 -0.78 2.45 26.85
N LEU A 249 -1.53 3.09 25.94
CA LEU A 249 -1.90 4.51 26.04
C LEU A 249 -2.75 4.84 27.28
N LEU A 250 -3.42 3.86 27.90
CA LEU A 250 -4.22 4.09 29.11
C LEU A 250 -3.36 4.51 30.32
N ASN A 251 -2.09 4.13 30.35
CA ASN A 251 -1.15 4.57 31.39
C ASN A 251 -0.61 5.98 31.12
N ILE A 252 -0.56 6.42 29.87
CA ILE A 252 -0.05 7.74 29.47
C ILE A 252 -0.99 8.87 29.91
N ILE A 253 -2.30 8.59 29.97
CA ILE A 253 -3.31 9.59 30.38
C ILE A 253 -3.25 9.88 31.89
N GLN A 254 -2.74 8.94 32.70
CA GLN A 254 -2.68 9.07 34.17
C GLN A 254 -1.40 9.78 34.66
N THR A 255 -0.34 9.84 33.86
CA THR A 255 0.97 10.46 34.20
C THR A 255 1.13 11.86 33.58
N LYS A 256 0.04 12.64 33.47
CA LYS A 256 0.09 14.00 32.89
C LYS A 256 1.05 14.96 33.61
N THR A 257 1.38 14.71 34.88
CA THR A 257 2.17 15.62 35.71
C THR A 257 3.69 15.40 35.61
N GLU A 258 4.16 14.23 35.17
CA GLU A 258 5.60 13.94 35.00
C GLU A 258 6.08 14.03 33.54
N LEU A 259 5.15 13.96 32.57
CA LEU A 259 5.46 14.03 31.15
C LEU A 259 5.95 15.42 30.70
N ALA A 260 5.59 16.49 31.41
CA ALA A 260 5.94 17.86 31.00
C ALA A 260 7.45 18.18 31.13
N ASP A 261 8.14 17.61 32.12
CA ASP A 261 9.56 17.91 32.37
C ASP A 261 10.54 16.99 31.60
N PHE A 262 10.05 15.95 30.91
CA PHE A 262 10.90 14.96 30.24
C PHE A 262 11.26 15.28 28.77
N PHE A 263 10.53 16.20 28.11
CA PHE A 263 10.67 16.49 26.67
C PHE A 263 11.78 17.50 26.30
N SER A 264 12.96 17.43 26.93
CA SER A 264 14.16 18.19 26.49
C SER A 264 15.02 17.45 25.47
N THR A 265 14.55 16.32 24.93
CA THR A 265 15.32 15.47 24.01
C THR A 265 14.69 15.42 22.62
N PRO A 266 15.47 15.65 21.55
CA PRO A 266 14.99 15.53 20.18
C PRO A 266 14.61 14.09 19.85
N LEU A 267 13.38 13.90 19.37
CA LEU A 267 12.86 12.62 18.87
C LEU A 267 13.45 12.33 17.48
N PHE A 268 14.45 11.47 17.41
CA PHE A 268 14.96 10.95 16.14
C PHE A 268 14.13 9.74 15.70
N ILE A 269 13.19 9.97 14.76
CA ILE A 269 12.48 8.87 14.09
C ILE A 269 13.43 8.29 13.04
N VAL A 270 14.03 7.15 13.32
CA VAL A 270 14.78 6.39 12.31
C VAL A 270 13.76 5.80 11.33
N ARG A 271 13.51 6.51 10.24
CA ARG A 271 12.76 5.97 9.10
C ARG A 271 13.61 4.87 8.47
N GLY A 272 13.01 3.71 8.21
CA GLY A 272 13.61 2.68 7.37
C GLY A 272 14.01 3.28 6.00
N SER A 273 14.98 2.65 5.33
CA SER A 273 15.48 3.12 4.05
C SER A 273 14.33 3.35 3.05
N PRO A 274 14.31 4.48 2.30
CA PRO A 274 13.32 4.75 1.26
C PRO A 274 13.22 3.67 0.16
N LEU A 275 14.18 2.75 0.12
CA LEU A 275 14.27 1.63 -0.82
C LEU A 275 13.51 0.36 -0.37
N GLU A 276 12.72 0.43 0.71
CA GLU A 276 11.80 -0.65 1.08
C GLU A 276 10.42 -0.40 0.46
N GLY A 277 10.04 -1.28 -0.47
CA GLY A 277 8.70 -1.28 -1.07
C GLY A 277 8.59 -0.74 -2.48
N TRP A 278 7.70 0.23 -2.69
CA TRP A 278 7.45 0.86 -4.00
C TRP A 278 8.75 1.42 -4.61
N GLY A 279 9.65 1.99 -3.81
CA GLY A 279 10.94 2.51 -4.29
C GLY A 279 11.82 1.44 -4.94
N ARG A 280 11.85 0.22 -4.39
CA ARG A 280 12.59 -0.92 -4.99
C ARG A 280 12.00 -1.35 -6.32
N MET A 281 10.67 -1.36 -6.42
CA MET A 281 9.99 -1.77 -7.63
C MET A 281 10.04 -0.68 -8.71
N VAL A 282 9.87 0.60 -8.37
CA VAL A 282 10.09 1.72 -9.30
C VAL A 282 11.51 1.68 -9.85
N LYS A 283 12.51 1.45 -8.99
CA LYS A 283 13.90 1.28 -9.43
C LYS A 283 14.04 0.09 -10.38
N ARG A 284 13.44 -1.06 -10.06
CA ARG A 284 13.45 -2.24 -10.93
C ARG A 284 12.78 -2.01 -12.28
N THR A 285 11.61 -1.36 -12.32
CA THR A 285 10.92 -1.01 -13.56
C THR A 285 11.73 -0.01 -14.37
N MET A 286 12.31 1.00 -13.72
CA MET A 286 13.23 1.96 -14.34
C MET A 286 14.44 1.26 -14.95
N ASP A 287 15.05 0.32 -14.23
CA ASP A 287 16.21 -0.43 -14.71
C ASP A 287 15.84 -1.34 -15.89
N ILE A 288 14.65 -1.95 -15.89
CA ILE A 288 14.14 -2.76 -17.02
C ILE A 288 13.89 -1.88 -18.24
N ILE A 289 13.17 -0.77 -18.10
CA ILE A 289 12.88 0.15 -19.22
C ILE A 289 14.18 0.76 -19.75
N GLY A 290 15.06 1.21 -18.85
CA GLY A 290 16.35 1.78 -19.20
C GLY A 290 17.26 0.79 -19.93
N SER A 291 17.31 -0.47 -19.47
CA SER A 291 18.06 -1.52 -20.17
C SER A 291 17.45 -1.87 -21.52
N LEU A 292 16.12 -1.90 -21.65
CA LEU A 292 15.45 -2.14 -22.94
C LEU A 292 15.77 -1.05 -23.97
N ILE A 293 15.70 0.23 -23.55
CA ILE A 293 16.06 1.37 -24.39
C ILE A 293 17.53 1.31 -24.79
N ALA A 294 18.42 1.00 -23.84
CA ALA A 294 19.86 0.86 -24.12
C ALA A 294 20.13 -0.27 -25.12
N ILE A 295 19.44 -1.42 -25.01
CA ILE A 295 19.56 -2.53 -25.97
C ILE A 295 19.08 -2.11 -27.35
N ILE A 296 17.92 -1.45 -27.46
CA ILE A 296 17.39 -0.99 -28.76
C ILE A 296 18.37 -0.02 -29.42
N LEU A 297 18.90 0.95 -28.68
CA LEU A 297 19.86 1.92 -29.19
C LEU A 297 21.23 1.30 -29.53
N ALA A 298 21.68 0.30 -28.77
CA ALA A 298 22.95 -0.39 -29.01
C ALA A 298 22.85 -1.51 -30.07
N SER A 299 21.64 -2.00 -30.36
CA SER A 299 21.42 -3.10 -31.31
C SER A 299 21.98 -2.86 -32.72
N PRO A 300 21.94 -1.65 -33.33
CA PRO A 300 22.51 -1.43 -34.66
C PRO A 300 24.03 -1.58 -34.65
N PHE A 301 24.69 -1.12 -33.57
CA PHE A 301 26.13 -1.28 -33.40
C PHE A 301 26.51 -2.76 -33.27
N PHE A 302 25.77 -3.54 -32.47
CA PHE A 302 26.02 -4.97 -32.33
C PHE A 302 25.79 -5.75 -33.64
N ILE A 303 24.80 -5.36 -34.45
CA ILE A 303 24.58 -5.96 -35.77
C ILE A 303 25.74 -5.68 -36.72
N ILE A 304 26.29 -4.46 -36.73
CA ILE A 304 27.46 -4.11 -37.55
C ILE A 304 28.69 -4.94 -37.14
N VAL A 305 28.95 -5.05 -35.83
CA VAL A 305 30.05 -5.89 -35.32
C VAL A 305 29.85 -7.36 -35.70
N ALA A 306 28.62 -7.87 -35.60
CA ALA A 306 28.29 -9.26 -35.94
C ALA A 306 28.43 -9.57 -37.44
N LEU A 307 28.30 -8.56 -38.32
CA LEU A 307 28.52 -8.72 -39.77
C LEU A 307 30.00 -8.55 -40.17
N ALA A 308 30.81 -7.91 -39.32
CA ALA A 308 32.23 -7.66 -39.59
C ALA A 308 33.15 -8.81 -39.15
N VAL A 309 32.65 -9.72 -38.31
CA VAL A 309 33.31 -10.95 -37.86
C VAL A 309 32.79 -12.12 -38.68
#